data_AF-A0A353H714-F1
#
_entry.id   AF-A0A353H714-F1
#
_cell.length_a   1.000
_cell.length_b   1.000
_cell.length_c   1.000
_cell.angle_alpha   90.00
_cell.angle_beta   90.00
_cell.angle_gamma   90.00
#
_symmetry.space_group_name_H-M   'P 1'
#
loop_
_entity.id
_entity.type
_entity.pdbx_description
1 polymer ?
#
loop_
_entity_poly.entity_id
_entity_poly.type
_entity_poly.pdbx_seq_one_letter_code
_entity_poly.pdbx_strand_id
1 'polypeptide(L)'
;MRAEKAQEALLKELKILPFDERLRSAREAARDLFERAWSAASSQGMDMSEAETAGLYEQCLVWSLGLCGINIPKGILTSNDMLSMLVKEALP
;
A
#
# COMPACT_ATOMS: atom_id res chain seq x y z
N MET A 1 -11.17 -8.80 -9.06
CA MET A 1 -10.55 -9.29 -7.79
C MET A 1 -10.84 -8.29 -6.67
N ARG A 2 -10.85 -8.68 -5.38
CA ARG A 2 -11.11 -7.72 -4.26
C ARG A 2 -10.03 -6.63 -4.18
N ALA A 3 -8.76 -6.99 -4.41
CA ALA A 3 -7.63 -6.07 -4.42
C ALA A 3 -7.72 -4.97 -5.51
N GLU A 4 -8.24 -5.30 -6.71
CA GLU A 4 -8.43 -4.32 -7.78
C GLU A 4 -9.49 -3.27 -7.41
N LYS A 5 -10.60 -3.70 -6.80
CA LYS A 5 -11.67 -2.78 -6.37
C LYS A 5 -11.22 -1.86 -5.24
N ALA A 6 -10.45 -2.40 -4.30
CA ALA A 6 -9.80 -1.65 -3.23
C ALA A 6 -8.86 -0.58 -3.80
N GLN A 7 -8.00 -0.96 -4.75
CA GLN A 7 -7.11 -0.03 -5.44
C GLN A 7 -7.87 1.05 -6.22
N GLU A 8 -8.90 0.70 -6.99
CA GLU A 8 -9.72 1.67 -7.72
C GLU A 8 -10.42 2.65 -6.79
N ALA A 9 -10.96 2.18 -5.66
CA ALA A 9 -11.59 3.03 -4.66
C ALA A 9 -10.60 4.03 -4.07
N LEU A 10 -9.40 3.58 -3.69
CA LEU A 10 -8.34 4.42 -3.15
C LEU A 10 -7.88 5.48 -4.17
N LEU A 11 -7.67 5.10 -5.44
CA LEU A 11 -7.28 6.05 -6.49
C LEU A 11 -8.35 7.11 -6.73
N LYS A 12 -9.63 6.71 -6.68
CA LYS A 12 -10.77 7.63 -6.80
C LYS A 12 -10.84 8.59 -5.63
N GLU A 13 -10.60 8.13 -4.40
CA GLU A 13 -10.55 8.96 -3.21
C GLU A 13 -9.42 9.98 -3.27
N LEU A 14 -8.24 9.54 -3.72
CA LEU A 14 -7.07 10.37 -3.96
C LEU A 14 -7.19 11.28 -5.19
N LYS A 15 -8.28 11.17 -5.96
CA LYS A 15 -8.54 11.91 -7.21
C LYS A 15 -7.39 11.80 -8.22
N ILE A 16 -6.71 10.65 -8.25
CA ILE A 16 -5.62 10.40 -9.19
C ILE A 16 -6.22 9.94 -10.51
N LEU A 17 -5.73 10.51 -11.61
CA LEU A 17 -6.16 10.08 -12.94
C LEU A 17 -5.62 8.66 -13.23
N PRO A 18 -6.42 7.75 -13.82
CA PRO A 18 -5.98 6.39 -14.12
C PRO A 18 -4.74 6.29 -15.02
N PHE A 19 -4.45 7.36 -15.78
CA PHE A 19 -3.34 7.46 -16.71
C PHE A 19 -2.21 8.36 -16.22
N ASP A 20 -2.20 8.75 -14.94
CA ASP A 20 -1.08 9.47 -14.35
C ASP A 20 0.18 8.62 -14.46
N GLU A 21 1.20 9.11 -15.15
CA GLU A 21 2.43 8.37 -15.47
C GLU A 21 3.15 7.85 -14.23
N ARG A 22 2.98 8.54 -13.09
CA ARG A 22 3.56 8.19 -11.80
C ARG A 22 2.93 6.95 -11.19
N LEU A 23 1.71 6.57 -11.61
CA LEU A 23 1.04 5.37 -11.12
C LEU A 23 1.81 4.09 -11.45
N ARG A 24 2.48 4.04 -12.60
CA ARG A 24 3.27 2.88 -12.96
C ARG A 24 4.41 2.68 -11.97
N SER A 25 5.23 3.71 -11.78
CA SER A 25 6.35 3.68 -10.83
C SER A 25 5.89 3.47 -9.40
N ALA A 26 4.76 4.07 -9.00
CA ALA A 26 4.19 3.89 -7.67
C ALA A 26 3.71 2.44 -7.45
N ARG A 27 3.10 1.80 -8.45
CA ARG A 27 2.67 0.39 -8.36
C ARG A 27 3.86 -0.56 -8.29
N GLU A 28 4.90 -0.31 -9.07
CA GLU A 28 6.14 -1.10 -9.05
C GLU A 28 6.81 -0.98 -7.66
N ALA A 29 7.00 0.24 -7.16
CA ALA A 29 7.56 0.47 -5.82
C ALA A 29 6.69 -0.12 -4.69
N ALA A 30 5.36 -0.03 -4.82
CA ALA A 30 4.43 -0.58 -3.84
C ALA A 30 4.50 -2.11 -3.78
N ARG A 31 4.68 -2.76 -4.94
CA ARG A 31 4.86 -4.20 -5.01
C ARG A 31 6.15 -4.63 -4.32
N ASP A 32 7.27 -3.97 -4.62
CA ASP A 32 8.56 -4.29 -4.00
C ASP A 32 8.49 -4.10 -2.47
N LEU A 33 7.84 -3.03 -2.02
CA LEU A 33 7.64 -2.75 -0.61
C LEU A 33 6.71 -3.79 0.06
N PHE A 34 5.63 -4.15 -0.61
CA PHE A 34 4.71 -5.19 -0.13
C PHE A 34 5.40 -6.54 -0.01
N GLU A 35 6.22 -6.95 -0.99
CA GLU A 35 6.96 -8.23 -0.94
C GLU A 35 7.91 -8.27 0.28
N ARG A 36 8.56 -7.14 0.61
CA ARG A 36 9.40 -7.01 1.81
C ARG A 36 8.57 -7.08 3.09
N ALA A 37 7.47 -6.32 3.17
CA ALA A 37 6.60 -6.28 4.34
C ALA A 37 5.92 -7.63 4.60
N TRP A 38 5.50 -8.31 3.53
CA TRP A 38 4.94 -9.67 3.59
C TRP A 38 5.98 -10.68 4.07
N SER A 39 7.22 -10.58 3.59
CA SER A 39 8.33 -11.42 4.06
C SER A 39 8.60 -11.21 5.56
N ALA A 40 8.60 -9.96 6.02
CA ALA A 40 8.74 -9.61 7.44
C ALA A 40 7.61 -10.23 8.28
N ALA A 41 6.35 -10.01 7.89
CA ALA A 41 5.19 -10.59 8.58
C ALA A 41 5.24 -12.13 8.63
N SER A 42 5.59 -12.77 7.51
CA SER A 42 5.74 -14.23 7.41
C SER A 42 6.84 -14.76 8.33
N SER A 43 7.98 -14.07 8.41
CA SER A 43 9.08 -14.44 9.31
C SER A 43 8.74 -14.31 10.79
N GLN A 44 7.78 -13.45 11.12
CA GLN A 44 7.24 -13.29 12.47
C GLN A 44 6.09 -14.29 12.78
N GLY A 45 5.76 -15.18 11.82
CA GLY A 45 4.70 -16.17 11.97
C GLY A 45 3.29 -15.59 11.97
N MET A 46 3.10 -14.40 11.40
CA MET A 46 1.78 -13.78 11.27
C MET A 46 0.96 -14.47 10.20
N ASP A 47 -0.21 -14.98 10.58
CA ASP A 47 -1.22 -15.47 9.64
C ASP A 47 -2.18 -14.32 9.31
N MET A 48 -1.95 -13.66 8.18
CA MET A 48 -2.77 -12.52 7.74
C MET A 48 -3.92 -13.00 6.88
N SER A 49 -5.13 -12.56 7.23
CA SER A 49 -6.32 -12.75 6.41
C SER A 49 -6.20 -12.05 5.05
N GLU A 50 -7.07 -12.41 4.11
CA GLU A 50 -7.18 -11.73 2.81
C GLU A 50 -7.39 -10.21 2.99
N ALA A 51 -8.15 -9.80 4.01
CA ALA A 51 -8.42 -8.40 4.31
C ALA A 51 -7.18 -7.66 4.83
N GLU A 52 -6.40 -8.29 5.72
CA GLU A 52 -5.15 -7.72 6.24
C GLU A 52 -4.08 -7.64 5.15
N THR A 53 -4.02 -8.65 4.28
CA THR A 53 -3.13 -8.66 3.12
C THR A 53 -3.46 -7.53 2.14
N ALA A 54 -4.74 -7.32 1.86
CA ALA A 54 -5.20 -6.19 1.04
C ALA A 54 -4.88 -4.84 1.69
N GLY A 55 -5.12 -4.71 3.00
CA GLY A 55 -4.78 -3.51 3.77
C GLY A 55 -3.28 -3.23 3.78
N LEU A 56 -2.44 -4.26 3.88
CA LEU A 56 -0.98 -4.10 3.80
C LEU A 56 -0.56 -3.52 2.45
N TYR A 57 -1.12 -4.06 1.36
CA TYR A 57 -0.85 -3.56 0.02
C TYR A 57 -1.32 -2.10 -0.17
N GLU A 58 -2.49 -1.73 0.35
CA GLU A 58 -2.97 -0.34 0.32
C GLU A 58 -1.99 0.62 1.03
N GLN A 59 -1.45 0.23 2.19
CA GLN A 59 -0.46 1.04 2.89
C GLN A 59 0.84 1.20 2.10
N CYS A 60 1.33 0.11 1.51
CA CYS A 60 2.49 0.17 0.62
C CYS A 60 2.22 1.11 -0.57
N LEU A 61 1.05 0.99 -1.19
CA LEU A 61 0.67 1.82 -2.34
C LEU A 61 0.59 3.30 -1.98
N VAL A 62 -0.05 3.66 -0.87
CA VAL A 62 -0.12 5.05 -0.42
C VAL A 62 1.27 5.63 -0.17
N TRP A 63 2.14 4.87 0.46
CA TRP A 63 3.52 5.32 0.71
C TRP A 63 4.28 5.54 -0.60
N SER A 64 4.19 4.58 -1.54
CA SER A 64 4.84 4.68 -2.85
C SER A 64 4.28 5.80 -3.73
N LEU A 65 2.97 6.09 -3.66
CA LEU A 65 2.38 7.26 -4.32
C LEU A 65 3.01 8.55 -3.78
N GLY A 66 3.20 8.65 -2.46
CA GLY A 66 3.90 9.77 -1.82
C GLY A 66 5.34 9.93 -2.31
N LEU A 67 6.10 8.83 -2.40
CA LEU A 67 7.46 8.84 -2.96
C LEU A 67 7.50 9.32 -4.41
N CYS A 68 6.51 8.95 -5.22
CA CYS A 68 6.41 9.38 -6.61
C CYS A 68 5.91 10.82 -6.76
N GLY A 69 5.76 11.58 -5.67
CA GLY A 69 5.37 12.99 -5.70
C GLY A 69 3.86 13.22 -5.83
N ILE A 70 3.04 12.22 -5.53
CA ILE A 70 1.58 12.38 -5.43
C ILE A 70 1.24 12.83 -4.01
N ASN A 71 0.48 13.92 -3.89
CA ASN A 71 0.08 14.44 -2.59
C ASN A 71 -0.93 13.49 -1.92
N ILE A 72 -0.57 12.96 -0.75
CA ILE A 72 -1.42 12.07 0.04
C ILE A 72 -2.06 12.87 1.18
N PRO A 73 -3.39 13.02 1.21
CA PRO A 73 -4.08 13.63 2.34
C PRO A 73 -3.80 12.86 3.64
N LYS A 74 -3.60 13.61 4.73
CA LYS A 74 -3.49 12.99 6.07
C LYS A 74 -4.82 12.30 6.40
N GLY A 75 -4.75 11.05 6.84
CA GLY A 75 -5.92 10.26 7.22
C GLY A 75 -6.50 9.36 6.12
N ILE A 76 -5.85 9.28 4.94
CA ILE A 76 -6.31 8.38 3.87
C ILE A 76 -6.18 6.89 4.24
N LEU A 77 -5.20 6.55 5.09
CA LEU A 77 -5.00 5.18 5.56
C LEU A 77 -5.81 4.94 6.82
N THR A 78 -6.54 3.83 6.84
CA THR A 78 -7.17 3.31 8.05
C THR A 78 -6.10 2.93 9.07
N SER A 79 -6.33 3.30 10.34
CA SER A 79 -5.42 3.19 11.49
C SER A 79 -5.13 1.75 11.95
N ASN A 80 -4.75 0.86 11.03
CA ASN A 80 -4.21 -0.44 11.41
C ASN A 80 -2.71 -0.27 11.72
N ASP A 81 -2.44 -0.02 13.00
CA ASP A 81 -1.09 0.25 13.52
C ASP A 81 -0.12 -0.89 13.25
N MET A 82 -0.60 -2.14 13.25
CA MET A 82 0.22 -3.32 12.94
C MET A 82 0.70 -3.30 11.48
N LEU A 83 -0.21 -3.07 10.53
CA LEU A 83 0.15 -2.97 9.11
C LEU A 83 1.08 -1.78 8.85
N SER A 84 0.85 -0.66 9.53
CA SER A 84 1.75 0.51 9.44
C SER A 84 3.13 0.26 9.98
N MET A 85 3.25 -0.57 11.01
CA MET A 85 4.55 -0.99 11.54
C MET A 85 5.28 -1.88 10.54
N LEU A 86 4.61 -2.88 9.96
CA LEU A 86 5.20 -3.76 8.94
C LEU A 86 5.71 -2.98 7.71
N VAL A 87 4.92 -2.01 7.23
CA VAL A 87 5.36 -1.17 6.11
C VAL A 87 6.59 -0.34 6.49
N LYS A 88 6.62 0.25 7.69
CA LYS A 88 7.77 1.03 8.18
C LYS A 88 9.04 0.20 8.31
N GLU A 89 8.94 -1.03 8.79
CA GLU A 89 10.06 -1.97 8.89
C GLU A 89 10.61 -2.40 7.52
N ALA A 90 9.77 -2.38 6.50
CA ALA A 90 10.11 -2.76 5.13
C ALA A 90 10.65 -1.60 4.27
N LEU A 91 10.62 -0.36 4.79
CA LEU A 91 11.20 0.80 4.11
C LEU A 91 12.74 0.67 4.04
N PRO A 92 13.37 1.11 2.94
CA PRO A 92 14.83 1.19 2.83
C PRO A 92 15.46 2.21 3.78
#